data_AF-A0A6B0Y842-F1
#
_entry.id   AF-A0A6B0Y842-F1
#
_cell.length_a   1.000
_cell.length_b   1.000
_cell.length_c   1.000
_cell.angle_alpha   90.00
_cell.angle_beta   90.00
_cell.angle_gamma   90.00
#
_symmetry.space_group_name_H-M   'P 1'
#
loop_
_entity.id
_entity.type
_entity.pdbx_description
1 polymer ?
#
loop_
_entity_poly.entity_id
_entity_poly.type
_entity_poly.pdbx_seq_one_letter_code
_entity_poly.pdbx_strand_id
1 'polypeptide(L)'
;MLGKTLGIIVNRLTVGFVFAFIYQALTGVATSLLSIPLTGTIQDLIWGLESANQLNSSWAIIWWVVSTILFTTIATQLVRFRRFISPYKGEKRIYQSFAITLPTIVILGAVMSFIFFVVDLVIGTTTDVTDISTIYMAATDGDYGPLGISMLFSLVAGFVVVGVISRVSGKVKDLTRGMGTLDMEGLKKKFGKGDVRTTGDTLGMAPGELIHIGEKKVERVWFSSMQYDDDALNEIKKTYDADECFAAKKMRVNWLNMTGVHNANLIQEFGERFGLHELHQADIMNTELRPAIDVSKGHIFMVLKMPRYDEDNNLIVEQISIILRSDYVISFQEAEGDVFDRVRENIRKSRGEFRNMRSDYLAYALIDAIVDNFFVILERIGNQTEDLERELMDNPDPETLQTIYTLKRQMVTLRKVIWPIREVVDGLERSDSPVIRASTKRYLRDAYNHTVQTMDTIESLRDMVGGMLDTYLSSMSNRMNEVMKTLTIIASIFIPITFIAGLYGTNFSHIPELEFEGGYYIMLGVMGVIIVVMLVWFKRKRWL
;
A
#
# COMPACT_ATOMS: atom_id res chain seq x y z
N MET A 1 23.21 3.22 18.68
CA MET A 1 22.80 3.83 17.38
C MET A 1 23.82 4.81 16.81
N LEU A 2 24.62 5.56 17.60
CA LEU A 2 25.60 6.54 17.08
C LEU A 2 26.58 5.99 16.02
N GLY A 3 27.11 4.77 16.19
CA GLY A 3 28.08 4.19 15.24
C GLY A 3 27.53 3.93 13.83
N LYS A 4 26.23 3.64 13.68
CA LYS A 4 25.59 3.39 12.38
C LYS A 4 25.37 4.70 11.61
N THR A 5 24.96 5.76 12.30
CA THR A 5 24.82 7.10 11.70
C THR A 5 26.18 7.70 11.34
N LEU A 6 27.21 7.48 12.18
CA LEU A 6 28.58 7.92 11.90
C LEU A 6 29.16 7.23 10.65
N GLY A 7 28.91 5.92 10.48
CA GLY A 7 29.35 5.18 9.29
C GLY A 7 28.71 5.68 7.98
N ILE A 8 27.44 6.12 8.03
CA ILE A 8 26.75 6.72 6.88
C ILE A 8 27.34 8.09 6.54
N ILE A 9 27.65 8.91 7.55
CA ILE A 9 28.26 10.23 7.38
C ILE A 9 29.68 10.09 6.81
N VAL A 10 30.48 9.18 7.36
CA VAL A 10 31.85 8.91 6.88
C VAL A 10 31.83 8.37 5.45
N ASN A 11 30.96 7.43 5.10
CA ASN A 11 30.91 6.89 3.74
C ASN A 11 30.46 7.95 2.72
N ARG A 12 29.51 8.81 3.09
CA ARG A 12 29.09 9.95 2.23
C ARG A 12 30.20 11.00 2.08
N LEU A 13 30.95 11.27 3.14
CA LEU A 13 32.13 12.16 3.10
C LEU A 13 33.25 11.59 2.23
N THR A 14 33.56 10.30 2.35
CA THR A 14 34.60 9.63 1.55
C THR A 14 34.24 9.63 0.07
N VAL A 15 32.98 9.34 -0.28
CA VAL A 15 32.51 9.41 -1.68
C VAL A 15 32.52 10.85 -2.20
N GLY A 16 32.11 11.82 -1.37
CA GLY A 16 32.19 13.24 -1.72
C GLY A 16 33.63 13.71 -1.96
N PHE A 17 34.59 13.26 -1.13
CA PHE A 17 36.01 13.58 -1.27
C PHE A 17 36.64 12.96 -2.51
N VAL A 18 36.37 11.67 -2.77
CA VAL A 18 36.87 10.98 -3.97
C VAL A 18 36.30 11.63 -5.23
N PHE A 19 35.04 12.05 -5.21
CA PHE A 19 34.42 12.79 -6.30
C PHE A 19 35.07 14.16 -6.52
N ALA A 20 35.25 14.96 -5.45
CA ALA A 20 35.90 16.27 -5.53
C ALA A 20 37.35 16.17 -6.03
N PHE A 21 38.08 15.12 -5.63
CA PHE A 21 39.45 14.87 -6.07
C PHE A 21 39.52 14.48 -7.55
N ILE A 22 38.68 13.57 -8.02
CA ILE A 22 38.61 13.18 -9.43
C ILE A 22 38.17 14.36 -10.30
N TYR A 23 37.24 15.17 -9.81
CA TYR A 23 36.79 16.40 -10.46
C TYR A 23 37.93 17.41 -10.62
N GLN A 24 38.69 17.71 -9.55
CA GLN A 24 39.84 18.61 -9.62
C GLN A 24 40.99 18.07 -10.49
N ALA A 25 41.20 16.75 -10.50
CA ALA A 25 42.21 16.13 -11.36
C ALA A 25 41.84 16.24 -12.84
N LEU A 26 40.57 16.02 -13.20
CA LEU A 26 40.08 16.13 -14.58
C LEU A 26 40.06 17.59 -15.06
N THR A 27 39.61 18.53 -14.23
CA THR A 27 39.66 19.96 -14.58
C THR A 27 41.10 20.47 -14.68
N GLY A 28 42.01 20.00 -13.82
CA GLY A 28 43.44 20.32 -13.88
C GLY A 28 44.12 19.79 -15.15
N VAL A 29 43.84 18.54 -15.54
CA VAL A 29 44.36 17.96 -16.79
C VAL A 29 43.81 18.68 -18.01
N ALA A 30 42.51 19.00 -18.03
CA ALA A 30 41.89 19.76 -19.12
C ALA A 30 42.45 21.19 -19.24
N THR A 31 42.66 21.86 -18.09
CA THR A 31 43.28 23.20 -18.01
C THR A 31 44.71 23.18 -18.53
N SER A 32 45.48 22.15 -18.17
CA SER A 32 46.88 21.98 -18.61
C SER A 32 47.02 21.63 -20.10
N LEU A 33 46.07 20.87 -20.68
CA LEU A 33 46.12 20.47 -22.09
C LEU A 33 45.63 21.57 -23.04
N LEU A 34 44.70 22.40 -22.57
CA LEU A 34 44.03 23.42 -23.40
C LEU A 34 44.47 24.85 -23.08
N SER A 35 45.32 25.04 -22.05
CA SER A 35 45.85 26.34 -21.60
C SER A 35 44.77 27.37 -21.23
N ILE A 36 43.60 26.91 -20.77
CA ILE A 36 42.45 27.75 -20.38
C ILE A 36 42.10 27.44 -18.91
N PRO A 37 41.97 28.44 -18.02
CA PRO A 37 41.71 28.22 -16.59
C PRO A 37 40.25 27.78 -16.36
N LEU A 38 40.01 26.48 -16.22
CA LEU A 38 38.69 25.93 -15.92
C LEU A 38 38.47 25.86 -14.40
N THR A 39 37.41 26.49 -13.91
CA THR A 39 36.98 26.44 -12.49
C THR A 39 35.97 25.32 -12.22
N GLY A 40 35.37 24.77 -13.28
CA GLY A 40 34.36 23.72 -13.28
C GLY A 40 32.95 24.17 -12.89
N THR A 41 32.71 25.48 -12.80
CA THR A 41 31.42 26.07 -12.40
C THR A 41 30.59 26.52 -13.62
N ILE A 42 29.32 26.86 -13.41
CA ILE A 42 28.43 27.42 -14.47
C ILE A 42 29.02 28.72 -15.06
N GLN A 43 29.86 29.44 -14.32
CA GLN A 43 30.54 30.65 -14.80
C GLN A 43 31.51 30.38 -15.96
N ASP A 44 32.10 29.18 -16.05
CA ASP A 44 32.95 28.81 -17.20
C ASP A 44 32.14 28.69 -18.50
N LEU A 45 30.84 28.37 -18.38
CA LEU A 45 29.88 28.27 -19.47
C LEU A 45 29.45 29.67 -19.95
N ILE A 46 29.31 30.60 -19.01
CA ILE A 46 29.00 32.02 -19.28
C ILE A 46 30.20 32.73 -19.94
N TRP A 47 31.41 32.49 -19.45
CA TRP A 47 32.65 33.06 -20.02
C TRP A 47 32.93 32.52 -21.44
N GLY A 48 32.63 31.24 -21.69
CA GLY A 48 32.70 30.66 -23.04
C GLY A 48 31.68 31.25 -24.01
N LEU A 49 30.50 31.64 -23.52
CA LEU A 49 29.46 32.30 -24.30
C LEU A 49 29.86 33.74 -24.67
N GLU A 50 30.44 34.48 -23.73
CA GLU A 50 30.97 35.83 -23.97
C GLU A 50 32.17 35.82 -24.94
N SER A 51 33.05 34.82 -24.84
CA SER A 51 34.23 34.68 -25.71
C SER A 51 33.89 34.24 -27.14
N ALA A 52 32.78 33.50 -27.33
CA ALA A 52 32.29 33.10 -28.65
C ALA A 52 31.77 34.29 -29.48
N ASN A 53 31.43 35.40 -28.83
CA ASN A 53 30.87 36.59 -29.49
C ASN A 53 31.95 37.54 -30.03
N GLN A 54 33.24 37.34 -29.72
CA GLN A 54 34.33 38.23 -30.14
C GLN A 54 35.35 37.63 -31.13
N LEU A 55 35.37 36.32 -31.37
CA LEU A 55 36.17 35.75 -32.46
C LEU A 55 35.41 34.64 -33.19
N ASN A 56 35.29 34.82 -34.50
CA ASN A 56 34.93 33.79 -35.47
C ASN A 56 35.82 32.56 -35.24
N SER A 57 35.37 31.58 -34.48
CA SER A 57 36.23 30.45 -34.17
C SER A 57 35.47 29.15 -33.98
N SER A 58 35.84 28.19 -34.81
CA SER A 58 35.57 26.76 -34.65
C SER A 58 35.94 26.22 -33.24
N TRP A 59 36.66 27.01 -32.44
CA TRP A 59 36.99 26.72 -31.05
C TRP A 59 35.79 26.74 -30.11
N ALA A 60 34.79 27.60 -30.32
CA ALA A 60 33.57 27.60 -29.50
C ALA A 60 32.76 26.31 -29.67
N ILE A 61 32.78 25.72 -30.87
CA ILE A 61 32.11 24.45 -31.18
C ILE A 61 32.85 23.27 -30.53
N ILE A 62 34.19 23.26 -30.59
CA ILE A 62 34.98 22.22 -29.91
C ILE A 62 34.81 22.32 -28.40
N TRP A 63 34.76 23.53 -27.84
CA TRP A 63 34.46 23.79 -26.42
C TRP A 63 33.08 23.27 -26.00
N TRP A 64 32.05 23.49 -26.82
CA TRP A 64 30.69 22.99 -26.58
C TRP A 64 30.61 21.45 -26.61
N VAL A 65 31.28 20.81 -27.57
CA VAL A 65 31.32 19.34 -27.67
C VAL A 65 32.05 18.73 -26.47
N VAL A 66 33.17 19.31 -26.05
CA VAL A 66 33.95 18.82 -24.91
C VAL A 66 33.20 19.01 -23.59
N SER A 67 32.55 20.16 -23.37
CA SER A 67 31.73 20.41 -22.18
C SER A 67 30.54 19.45 -22.09
N THR A 68 29.86 19.22 -23.22
CA THR A 68 28.70 18.29 -23.26
C THR A 68 29.13 16.84 -23.01
N ILE A 69 30.26 16.40 -23.56
CA ILE A 69 30.81 15.05 -23.29
C ILE A 69 31.24 14.93 -21.82
N LEU A 70 31.86 15.97 -21.24
CA LEU A 70 32.27 15.98 -19.83
C LEU A 70 31.06 15.84 -18.90
N PHE A 71 30.01 16.67 -19.09
CA PHE A 71 28.79 16.63 -18.29
C PHE A 71 28.01 15.32 -18.47
N THR A 72 27.95 14.79 -19.69
CA THR A 72 27.29 13.50 -19.97
C THR A 72 28.05 12.34 -19.33
N THR A 73 29.39 12.39 -19.32
CA THR A 73 30.23 11.37 -18.66
C THR A 73 30.07 11.44 -17.13
N ILE A 74 30.02 12.65 -16.55
CA ILE A 74 29.76 12.88 -15.12
C ILE A 74 28.38 12.32 -14.74
N ALA A 75 27.33 12.65 -15.49
CA ALA A 75 25.97 12.16 -15.25
C ALA A 75 25.87 10.63 -15.36
N THR A 76 26.57 10.03 -16.34
CA THR A 76 26.60 8.58 -16.55
C THR A 76 27.34 7.85 -15.43
N GLN A 77 28.44 8.40 -14.92
CA GLN A 77 29.16 7.84 -13.76
C GLN A 77 28.34 7.95 -12.47
N LEU A 78 27.60 9.04 -12.27
CA LEU A 78 26.68 9.23 -11.14
C LEU A 78 25.59 8.15 -11.10
N VAL A 79 25.08 7.75 -12.27
CA VAL A 79 24.12 6.64 -12.40
C VAL A 79 24.79 5.28 -12.25
N ARG A 80 26.03 5.10 -12.73
CA ARG A 80 26.79 3.84 -12.60
C ARG A 80 27.11 3.49 -11.13
N PHE A 81 27.31 4.51 -10.29
CA PHE A 81 27.50 4.34 -8.84
C PHE A 81 26.21 4.36 -8.02
N ARG A 82 25.02 4.41 -8.65
CA ARG A 82 23.70 4.34 -7.97
C ARG A 82 23.53 3.08 -7.11
N ARG A 83 24.24 1.99 -7.45
CA ARG A 83 24.27 0.74 -6.67
C ARG A 83 24.94 0.89 -5.29
N PHE A 84 25.73 1.93 -5.08
CA PHE A 84 26.38 2.26 -3.80
C PHE A 84 25.59 3.30 -2.97
N ILE A 85 24.51 3.85 -3.52
CA ILE A 85 23.61 4.81 -2.84
C ILE A 85 22.39 4.09 -2.20
N SER A 86 22.21 2.78 -2.46
CA SER A 86 21.19 1.94 -1.83
C SER A 86 21.79 1.11 -0.69
N PRO A 87 21.16 1.03 0.49
CA PRO A 87 21.58 0.08 1.51
C PRO A 87 21.23 -1.35 1.10
N TYR A 88 22.16 -2.25 1.39
CA TYR A 88 22.07 -3.72 1.49
C TYR A 88 21.84 -4.62 0.25
N LYS A 89 22.82 -5.53 0.11
CA LYS A 89 22.71 -6.91 -0.40
C LYS A 89 21.85 -7.69 0.62
N GLY A 90 20.63 -8.09 0.26
CA GLY A 90 19.85 -9.01 1.11
C GLY A 90 18.33 -9.11 0.84
N GLU A 91 17.68 -8.13 0.21
CA GLU A 91 16.23 -8.17 0.03
C GLU A 91 15.82 -8.73 -1.33
N LYS A 92 14.98 -9.78 -1.31
CA LYS A 92 14.26 -10.29 -2.47
C LYS A 92 13.04 -9.40 -2.72
N ARG A 93 13.01 -8.79 -3.91
CA ARG A 93 11.88 -8.11 -4.59
C ARG A 93 11.59 -6.67 -4.15
N ILE A 94 12.31 -5.73 -4.78
CA ILE A 94 11.79 -4.39 -5.06
C ILE A 94 11.28 -4.40 -6.50
N TYR A 95 9.96 -4.45 -6.69
CA TYR A 95 9.33 -4.17 -7.99
C TYR A 95 8.87 -2.72 -7.97
N GLN A 96 9.75 -1.79 -8.34
CA GLN A 96 9.36 -0.42 -8.68
C GLN A 96 9.34 -0.30 -10.20
N SER A 97 8.16 -0.10 -10.79
CA SER A 97 8.06 0.24 -12.22
C SER A 97 8.69 1.61 -12.46
N PHE A 98 9.61 1.68 -13.43
CA PHE A 98 10.26 2.88 -13.94
C PHE A 98 9.28 4.08 -14.04
N ALA A 99 9.37 5.02 -13.10
CA ALA A 99 8.98 6.40 -13.36
C ALA A 99 10.09 7.00 -14.23
N ILE A 100 9.74 7.78 -15.25
CA ILE A 100 10.72 8.50 -16.08
C ILE A 100 11.58 9.34 -15.14
N THR A 101 12.85 8.94 -14.98
CA THR A 101 13.75 9.59 -14.05
C THR A 101 14.17 10.96 -14.61
N LEU A 102 14.45 11.91 -13.72
CA LEU A 102 14.98 13.25 -14.02
C LEU A 102 16.07 13.30 -15.13
N PRO A 103 16.99 12.31 -15.26
CA PRO A 103 17.97 12.27 -16.35
C PRO A 103 17.33 12.15 -17.74
N THR A 104 16.23 11.42 -17.88
CA THR A 104 15.53 11.26 -19.16
C THR A 104 14.83 12.56 -19.58
N ILE A 105 14.41 13.38 -18.61
CA ILE A 105 13.82 14.72 -18.82
C ILE A 105 14.90 15.71 -19.29
N VAL A 106 16.10 15.65 -18.71
CA VAL A 106 17.24 16.50 -19.08
C VAL A 106 17.78 16.13 -20.48
N ILE A 107 17.83 14.84 -20.82
CA ILE A 107 18.25 14.38 -22.15
C ILE A 107 17.26 14.83 -23.23
N LEU A 108 15.95 14.77 -22.96
CA LEU A 108 14.92 15.29 -23.88
C LEU A 108 14.98 16.82 -24.03
N GLY A 109 15.28 17.54 -22.94
CA GLY A 109 15.49 19.00 -22.98
C GLY A 109 16.71 19.39 -23.81
N ALA A 110 17.81 18.64 -23.71
CA ALA A 110 19.02 18.85 -24.50
C ALA A 110 18.81 18.55 -26.00
N VAL A 111 18.04 17.49 -26.34
CA VAL A 111 17.68 17.16 -27.72
C VAL A 111 16.77 18.22 -28.34
N MET A 112 15.83 18.78 -27.57
CA MET A 112 14.98 19.90 -28.02
C MET A 112 15.79 21.18 -28.23
N SER A 113 16.71 21.52 -27.33
CA SER A 113 17.57 22.71 -27.47
C SER A 113 18.53 22.59 -28.66
N PHE A 114 18.95 21.37 -29.00
CA PHE A 114 19.76 21.08 -30.19
C PHE A 114 18.97 21.24 -31.49
N ILE A 115 17.70 20.83 -31.51
CA ILE A 115 16.81 21.04 -32.68
C ILE A 115 16.55 22.54 -32.89
N PHE A 116 16.34 23.32 -31.81
CA PHE A 116 16.21 24.77 -31.88
C PHE A 116 17.48 25.46 -32.42
N PHE A 117 18.66 25.04 -31.95
CA PHE A 117 19.94 25.55 -32.45
C PHE A 117 20.17 25.23 -33.93
N VAL A 118 19.78 24.03 -34.40
CA VAL A 118 19.89 23.65 -35.82
C VAL A 118 18.92 24.44 -36.70
N VAL A 119 17.73 24.76 -36.20
CA VAL A 119 16.76 25.62 -36.92
C VAL A 119 17.27 27.05 -37.03
N ASP A 120 17.90 27.58 -35.97
CA ASP A 120 18.50 28.92 -35.94
C ASP A 120 19.73 29.03 -36.86
N LEU A 121 20.56 27.98 -36.88
CA LEU A 121 21.74 27.87 -37.74
C LEU A 121 21.38 27.72 -39.24
N VAL A 122 20.22 27.16 -39.56
CA VAL A 122 19.79 26.89 -40.95
C VAL A 122 18.96 28.04 -41.54
N ILE A 123 18.23 28.82 -40.74
CA ILE A 123 17.29 29.86 -41.23
C ILE A 123 17.81 31.30 -41.06
N GLY A 124 18.83 31.54 -40.22
CA GLY A 124 19.62 32.76 -40.25
C GLY A 124 18.83 34.07 -40.19
N THR A 125 18.27 34.44 -39.03
CA THR A 125 17.74 35.79 -38.81
C THR A 125 18.47 36.43 -37.63
N THR A 126 19.35 37.38 -37.95
CA THR A 126 19.83 38.38 -37.01
C THR A 126 18.68 39.29 -36.61
N THR A 127 18.48 39.58 -35.32
CA THR A 127 18.31 40.94 -34.75
C THR A 127 17.74 40.92 -33.33
N ASP A 128 18.33 41.78 -32.51
CA ASP A 128 17.90 42.20 -31.17
C ASP A 128 16.53 42.91 -31.17
N VAL A 129 15.37 42.25 -31.03
CA VAL A 129 14.15 42.96 -30.56
C VAL A 129 13.12 42.02 -29.89
N THR A 130 12.52 42.49 -28.79
CA THR A 130 11.46 41.82 -28.00
C THR A 130 10.10 41.76 -28.73
N ASP A 131 9.35 40.65 -28.54
CA ASP A 131 8.07 40.24 -29.17
C ASP A 131 7.00 41.31 -29.48
N ILE A 132 7.01 42.48 -28.84
CA ILE A 132 6.06 43.58 -29.07
C ILE A 132 6.32 44.29 -30.41
N SER A 133 7.57 44.40 -30.86
CA SER A 133 7.92 45.04 -32.15
C SER A 133 7.51 44.19 -33.35
N THR A 134 7.54 42.87 -33.21
CA THR A 134 7.21 41.90 -34.26
C THR A 134 5.72 41.91 -34.60
N ILE A 135 4.87 42.16 -33.60
CA ILE A 135 3.41 42.33 -33.78
C ILE A 135 3.11 43.67 -34.50
N TYR A 136 3.86 44.73 -34.18
CA TYR A 136 3.72 46.03 -34.83
C TYR A 136 4.14 45.98 -36.31
N MET A 137 5.29 45.35 -36.61
CA MET A 137 5.80 45.18 -37.99
C MET A 137 4.90 44.30 -38.85
N ALA A 138 4.35 43.20 -38.32
CA ALA A 138 3.41 42.34 -39.07
C ALA A 138 2.12 43.09 -39.46
N ALA A 139 1.66 44.02 -38.62
CA ALA A 139 0.49 44.86 -38.90
C ALA A 139 0.78 45.99 -39.91
N THR A 140 2.05 46.36 -40.12
CA THR A 140 2.43 47.46 -41.04
C THR A 140 2.92 46.97 -42.40
N ASP A 141 3.75 45.92 -42.45
CA ASP A 141 4.37 45.42 -43.69
C ASP A 141 3.58 44.27 -44.35
N GLY A 142 2.54 43.73 -43.69
CA GLY A 142 1.67 42.69 -44.24
C GLY A 142 2.32 41.30 -44.38
N ASP A 143 3.57 41.14 -43.92
CA ASP A 143 4.23 39.83 -43.81
C ASP A 143 3.92 39.17 -42.46
N TYR A 144 2.96 38.25 -42.49
CA TYR A 144 2.52 37.48 -41.32
C TYR A 144 3.34 36.20 -41.10
N GLY A 145 4.40 35.95 -41.90
CA GLY A 145 5.24 34.75 -41.77
C GLY A 145 5.81 34.52 -40.35
N PRO A 146 6.46 35.53 -39.74
CA PRO A 146 6.99 35.42 -38.38
C PRO A 146 5.90 35.22 -37.32
N LEU A 147 4.76 35.90 -37.48
CA LEU A 147 3.61 35.78 -36.58
C LEU A 147 2.98 34.38 -36.68
N GLY A 148 2.81 33.86 -37.90
CA GLY A 148 2.29 32.52 -38.18
C GLY A 148 3.19 31.41 -37.62
N ILE A 149 4.51 31.56 -37.73
CA ILE A 149 5.47 30.63 -37.13
C ILE A 149 5.42 30.69 -35.59
N SER A 150 5.32 31.88 -35.00
CA SER A 150 5.18 32.04 -33.54
C SER A 150 3.86 31.44 -33.00
N MET A 151 2.77 31.57 -33.75
CA MET A 151 1.46 30.99 -33.41
C MET A 151 1.49 29.46 -33.52
N LEU A 152 2.16 28.93 -34.55
CA LEU A 152 2.36 27.49 -34.72
C LEU A 152 3.24 26.92 -33.58
N PHE A 153 4.29 27.64 -33.19
CA PHE A 153 5.15 27.28 -32.06
C PHE A 153 4.42 27.34 -30.72
N SER A 154 3.60 28.36 -30.48
CA SER A 154 2.78 28.49 -29.27
C SER A 154 1.69 27.41 -29.19
N LEU A 155 1.13 27.02 -30.35
CA LEU A 155 0.14 25.95 -30.45
C LEU A 155 0.78 24.57 -30.23
N VAL A 156 1.96 24.31 -30.78
CA VAL A 156 2.72 23.07 -30.55
C VAL A 156 3.25 23.00 -29.11
N ALA A 157 3.77 24.10 -28.56
CA ALA A 157 4.20 24.19 -27.16
C ALA A 157 3.01 24.01 -26.20
N GLY A 158 1.85 24.60 -26.52
CA GLY A 158 0.60 24.39 -25.80
C GLY A 158 0.13 22.94 -25.86
N PHE A 159 0.21 22.28 -27.01
CA PHE A 159 -0.12 20.85 -27.16
C PHE A 159 0.87 19.92 -26.45
N VAL A 160 2.15 20.30 -26.35
CA VAL A 160 3.17 19.53 -25.63
C VAL A 160 3.04 19.74 -24.13
N VAL A 161 2.77 20.96 -23.67
CA VAL A 161 2.48 21.26 -22.25
C VAL A 161 1.19 20.58 -21.82
N VAL A 162 0.11 20.66 -22.62
CA VAL A 162 -1.15 19.92 -22.37
C VAL A 162 -0.95 18.42 -22.57
N GLY A 163 -0.05 17.96 -23.43
CA GLY A 163 0.30 16.54 -23.61
C GLY A 163 1.11 15.97 -22.46
N VAL A 164 2.00 16.77 -21.86
CA VAL A 164 2.81 16.41 -20.69
C VAL A 164 1.97 16.54 -19.41
N ILE A 165 1.17 17.61 -19.27
CA ILE A 165 0.22 17.80 -18.17
C ILE A 165 -0.93 16.80 -18.25
N SER A 166 -1.44 16.43 -19.44
CA SER A 166 -2.47 15.38 -19.57
C SER A 166 -1.91 13.96 -19.50
N ARG A 167 -0.60 13.73 -19.68
CA ARG A 167 0.05 12.47 -19.31
C ARG A 167 0.35 12.37 -17.82
N VAL A 168 0.59 13.49 -17.14
CA VAL A 168 0.69 13.55 -15.67
C VAL A 168 -0.71 13.48 -15.02
N SER A 169 -1.70 14.14 -15.63
CA SER A 169 -3.11 14.11 -15.22
C SER A 169 -3.85 12.88 -15.75
N GLY A 170 -3.32 12.14 -16.72
CA GLY A 170 -3.86 10.84 -17.14
C GLY A 170 -3.80 9.83 -15.99
N LYS A 171 -2.76 9.92 -15.16
CA LYS A 171 -2.70 9.18 -13.90
C LYS A 171 -3.51 9.79 -12.76
N VAL A 172 -3.98 11.04 -12.84
CA VAL A 172 -5.02 11.56 -11.94
C VAL A 172 -6.42 11.24 -12.47
N LYS A 173 -6.62 11.08 -13.78
CA LYS A 173 -7.87 10.60 -14.41
C LYS A 173 -8.03 9.09 -14.20
N ASP A 174 -6.92 8.36 -14.08
CA ASP A 174 -6.90 6.96 -13.63
C ASP A 174 -6.91 6.84 -12.09
N LEU A 175 -6.34 7.79 -11.33
CA LEU A 175 -6.51 7.86 -9.87
C LEU A 175 -7.84 8.49 -9.40
N THR A 176 -8.60 9.16 -10.27
CA THR A 176 -9.97 9.62 -10.02
C THR A 176 -11.02 8.73 -10.68
N ARG A 177 -10.68 7.97 -11.73
CA ARG A 177 -11.42 6.74 -12.05
C ARG A 177 -11.31 5.71 -10.92
N GLY A 178 -10.20 5.72 -10.17
CA GLY A 178 -10.06 4.98 -8.92
C GLY A 178 -10.87 5.53 -7.73
N MET A 179 -11.50 6.71 -7.86
CA MET A 179 -12.46 7.25 -6.87
C MET A 179 -13.91 7.23 -7.38
N GLY A 180 -14.17 6.52 -8.47
CA GLY A 180 -15.52 6.27 -8.97
C GLY A 180 -15.52 5.02 -9.83
N THR A 181 -15.94 3.91 -9.22
CA THR A 181 -16.09 2.56 -9.78
C THR A 181 -14.79 1.76 -9.95
N LEU A 182 -14.64 0.80 -9.03
CA LEU A 182 -13.70 -0.30 -9.03
C LEU A 182 -13.72 -1.06 -10.39
N ASP A 183 -12.67 -0.94 -11.19
CA ASP A 183 -12.38 -1.91 -12.26
C ASP A 183 -11.65 -3.13 -11.67
N MET A 184 -12.44 -4.06 -11.15
CA MET A 184 -11.99 -5.33 -10.58
C MET A 184 -11.57 -6.36 -11.65
N GLU A 185 -11.82 -6.10 -12.94
CA GLU A 185 -11.50 -7.03 -14.04
C GLU A 185 -10.03 -6.94 -14.47
N GLY A 186 -9.45 -5.73 -14.50
CA GLY A 186 -8.05 -5.54 -14.89
C GLY A 186 -7.02 -6.08 -13.87
N LEU A 187 -7.36 -6.05 -12.58
CA LEU A 187 -6.53 -6.59 -11.49
C LEU A 187 -6.61 -8.12 -11.39
N LYS A 188 -7.74 -8.74 -11.76
CA LYS A 188 -7.90 -10.20 -11.88
C LYS A 188 -6.96 -10.83 -12.91
N LYS A 189 -6.56 -10.09 -13.95
CA LYS A 189 -5.83 -10.64 -15.11
C LYS A 189 -4.30 -10.71 -14.96
N LYS A 190 -3.73 -10.03 -13.95
CA LYS A 190 -2.27 -9.92 -13.75
C LYS A 190 -1.71 -10.81 -12.64
N PHE A 191 -2.56 -11.32 -11.76
CA PHE A 191 -2.23 -12.41 -10.85
C PHE A 191 -2.99 -13.62 -11.38
N GLY A 192 -2.30 -14.70 -11.74
CA GLY A 192 -2.95 -15.93 -12.18
C GLY A 192 -3.83 -16.48 -11.05
N LYS A 193 -5.07 -16.02 -10.98
CA LYS A 193 -6.13 -16.59 -10.16
C LYS A 193 -6.92 -17.53 -11.04
N GLY A 194 -7.13 -18.76 -10.58
CA GLY A 194 -8.09 -19.67 -11.20
C GLY A 194 -9.45 -18.99 -11.35
N ASP A 195 -10.29 -19.47 -12.26
CA ASP A 195 -11.59 -18.88 -12.61
C ASP A 195 -12.44 -18.51 -11.37
N VAL A 196 -12.33 -17.27 -10.88
CA VAL A 196 -13.14 -16.74 -9.77
C VAL A 196 -14.42 -16.16 -10.36
N ARG A 197 -15.52 -16.92 -10.24
CA ARG A 197 -16.87 -16.46 -10.57
C ARG A 197 -17.43 -15.66 -9.40
N THR A 198 -18.14 -14.59 -9.71
CA THR A 198 -18.76 -13.67 -8.75
C THR A 198 -20.28 -13.76 -8.82
N THR A 199 -20.98 -13.28 -7.79
CA THR A 199 -22.46 -13.26 -7.78
C THR A 199 -23.05 -12.45 -8.95
N GLY A 200 -22.30 -11.50 -9.52
CA GLY A 200 -22.71 -10.77 -10.73
C GLY A 200 -22.74 -11.66 -11.99
N ASP A 201 -21.91 -12.70 -12.04
CA ASP A 201 -21.81 -13.60 -13.19
C ASP A 201 -23.00 -14.58 -13.27
N THR A 202 -23.82 -14.66 -12.20
CA THR A 202 -25.02 -15.52 -12.15
C THR A 202 -26.33 -14.78 -12.46
N LEU A 203 -26.24 -13.53 -12.94
CA LEU A 203 -27.42 -12.75 -13.32
C LEU A 203 -28.15 -13.39 -14.53
N GLY A 204 -29.43 -13.73 -14.35
CA GLY A 204 -30.28 -14.31 -15.39
C GLY A 204 -30.38 -15.84 -15.38
N MET A 205 -29.70 -16.51 -14.44
CA MET A 205 -29.80 -17.95 -14.23
C MET A 205 -31.05 -18.34 -13.44
N ALA A 206 -31.46 -19.61 -13.56
CA ALA A 206 -32.62 -20.12 -12.85
C ALA A 206 -32.34 -20.23 -11.34
N PRO A 207 -33.31 -19.93 -10.46
CA PRO A 207 -33.16 -20.19 -9.03
C PRO A 207 -32.84 -21.67 -8.78
N GLY A 208 -31.78 -21.97 -8.01
CA GLY A 208 -31.36 -23.34 -7.68
C GLY A 208 -30.29 -23.93 -8.60
N GLU A 209 -29.84 -23.21 -9.63
CA GLU A 209 -28.75 -23.68 -10.50
C GLU A 209 -27.42 -23.82 -9.74
N LEU A 210 -26.81 -25.01 -9.82
CA LEU A 210 -25.63 -25.38 -9.04
C LEU A 210 -24.35 -24.84 -9.67
N ILE A 211 -23.99 -23.60 -9.29
CA ILE A 211 -22.79 -22.93 -9.79
C ILE A 211 -21.93 -22.49 -8.62
N HIS A 212 -20.65 -22.84 -8.69
CA HIS A 212 -19.66 -22.40 -7.72
C HIS A 212 -19.36 -20.91 -7.92
N ILE A 213 -19.70 -20.10 -6.92
CA ILE A 213 -19.35 -18.69 -6.82
C ILE A 213 -18.24 -18.58 -5.77
N GLY A 214 -17.12 -17.96 -6.16
CA GLY A 214 -15.92 -17.82 -5.35
C GLY A 214 -14.69 -18.46 -5.97
N GLU A 215 -13.60 -18.46 -5.22
CA GLU A 215 -12.31 -19.01 -5.64
C GLU A 215 -12.26 -20.53 -5.36
N LYS A 216 -11.84 -21.33 -6.34
CA LYS A 216 -11.62 -22.77 -6.12
C LYS A 216 -10.38 -22.96 -5.24
N LYS A 217 -10.59 -23.37 -3.98
CA LYS A 217 -9.51 -23.49 -2.98
C LYS A 217 -8.87 -24.88 -2.86
N VAL A 218 -9.49 -25.93 -3.40
CA VAL A 218 -8.94 -27.31 -3.41
C VAL A 218 -9.07 -27.93 -4.79
N GLU A 219 -8.07 -28.71 -5.22
CA GLU A 219 -8.10 -29.37 -6.53
C GLU A 219 -9.14 -30.49 -6.60
N ARG A 220 -9.18 -31.33 -5.56
CA ARG A 220 -10.05 -32.50 -5.43
C ARG A 220 -10.83 -32.42 -4.11
N VAL A 221 -12.15 -32.61 -4.22
CA VAL A 221 -13.05 -32.71 -3.06
C VAL A 221 -12.70 -33.96 -2.25
N TRP A 222 -12.65 -33.82 -0.93
CA TRP A 222 -12.43 -34.94 -0.01
C TRP A 222 -13.40 -34.88 1.16
N PHE A 223 -13.56 -36.01 1.83
CA PHE A 223 -14.52 -36.23 2.89
C PHE A 223 -13.83 -36.74 4.15
N SER A 224 -14.42 -36.43 5.28
CA SER A 224 -14.09 -37.03 6.57
C SER A 224 -15.37 -37.31 7.33
N SER A 225 -15.36 -38.33 8.18
CA SER A 225 -16.51 -38.67 9.01
C SER A 225 -16.11 -39.07 10.42
N MET A 226 -16.94 -38.70 11.38
CA MET A 226 -16.86 -39.16 12.76
C MET A 226 -18.26 -39.61 13.18
N GLN A 227 -18.45 -40.91 13.30
CA GLN A 227 -19.69 -41.53 13.75
C GLN A 227 -19.45 -42.09 15.15
N TYR A 228 -20.29 -41.74 16.11
CA TYR A 228 -20.07 -42.15 17.49
C TYR A 228 -21.38 -42.37 18.26
N ASP A 229 -21.25 -43.14 19.32
CA ASP A 229 -22.20 -43.26 20.41
C ASP A 229 -21.46 -43.20 21.75
N ASP A 230 -22.09 -43.64 22.84
CA ASP A 230 -21.51 -43.60 24.18
C ASP A 230 -20.21 -44.42 24.26
N ASP A 231 -20.14 -45.55 23.54
CA ASP A 231 -19.12 -46.58 23.72
C ASP A 231 -18.10 -46.63 22.58
N ALA A 232 -18.56 -46.41 21.34
CA ALA A 232 -17.78 -46.60 20.13
C ALA A 232 -17.64 -45.31 19.30
N LEU A 233 -16.54 -45.23 18.58
CA LEU A 233 -16.23 -44.18 17.61
C LEU A 233 -15.69 -44.86 16.34
N ASN A 234 -16.31 -44.56 15.21
CA ASN A 234 -15.83 -44.86 13.89
C ASN A 234 -15.40 -43.55 13.20
N GLU A 235 -14.12 -43.43 12.86
CA GLU A 235 -13.54 -42.23 12.27
C GLU A 235 -12.87 -42.54 10.93
N ILE A 236 -13.30 -41.83 9.89
CA ILE A 236 -12.63 -41.77 8.60
C ILE A 236 -11.99 -40.39 8.48
N LYS A 237 -10.65 -40.32 8.58
CA LYS A 237 -9.93 -39.05 8.61
C LYS A 237 -9.93 -38.31 7.28
N LYS A 238 -9.77 -39.03 6.18
CA LYS A 238 -9.75 -38.48 4.82
C LYS A 238 -10.06 -39.59 3.82
N THR A 239 -11.06 -39.38 2.99
CA THR A 239 -11.36 -40.22 1.81
C THR A 239 -11.75 -39.32 0.64
N TYR A 240 -11.64 -39.85 -0.58
CA TYR A 240 -12.07 -39.17 -1.80
C TYR A 240 -13.34 -39.80 -2.40
N ASP A 241 -13.87 -40.82 -1.73
CA ASP A 241 -15.09 -41.50 -2.10
C ASP A 241 -16.19 -41.14 -1.09
N ALA A 242 -17.28 -40.56 -1.58
CA ALA A 242 -18.40 -40.20 -0.73
C ALA A 242 -19.10 -41.45 -0.17
N ASP A 243 -19.11 -42.55 -0.93
CA ASP A 243 -19.80 -43.79 -0.55
C ASP A 243 -19.16 -44.46 0.66
N GLU A 244 -17.84 -44.33 0.85
CA GLU A 244 -17.16 -44.84 2.06
C GLU A 244 -17.69 -44.16 3.34
N CYS A 245 -17.97 -42.86 3.27
CA CYS A 245 -18.57 -42.13 4.39
C CYS A 245 -20.02 -42.55 4.67
N PHE A 246 -20.76 -42.96 3.64
CA PHE A 246 -22.15 -43.42 3.76
C PHE A 246 -22.29 -44.89 4.14
N ALA A 247 -21.34 -45.73 3.73
CA ALA A 247 -21.34 -47.17 3.99
C ALA A 247 -21.09 -47.50 5.47
N ALA A 248 -20.45 -46.59 6.20
CA ALA A 248 -20.21 -46.74 7.62
C ALA A 248 -21.54 -46.82 8.41
N LYS A 249 -21.62 -47.80 9.32
CA LYS A 249 -22.85 -48.12 10.07
C LYS A 249 -23.30 -46.92 10.90
N LYS A 250 -24.47 -46.37 10.56
CA LYS A 250 -25.08 -45.24 11.25
C LYS A 250 -25.07 -45.44 12.77
N MET A 251 -24.41 -44.52 13.47
CA MET A 251 -24.37 -44.46 14.93
C MET A 251 -25.34 -43.40 15.45
N ARG A 252 -25.32 -43.12 16.76
CA ARG A 252 -26.21 -42.13 17.38
C ARG A 252 -25.97 -40.73 16.84
N VAL A 253 -24.72 -40.34 16.64
CA VAL A 253 -24.33 -39.07 16.03
C VAL A 253 -23.38 -39.34 14.88
N ASN A 254 -23.64 -38.73 13.73
CA ASN A 254 -22.87 -38.92 12.51
C ASN A 254 -22.46 -37.55 11.99
N TRP A 255 -21.19 -37.19 12.17
CA TRP A 255 -20.61 -36.01 11.58
C TRP A 255 -20.00 -36.35 10.23
N LEU A 256 -20.48 -35.73 9.16
CA LEU A 256 -19.90 -35.81 7.83
C LEU A 256 -19.34 -34.43 7.48
N ASN A 257 -18.08 -34.37 7.06
CA ASN A 257 -17.45 -33.13 6.63
C ASN A 257 -16.93 -33.28 5.20
N MET A 258 -17.38 -32.40 4.32
CA MET A 258 -16.94 -32.33 2.93
C MET A 258 -16.10 -31.07 2.74
N THR A 259 -14.91 -31.22 2.18
CA THR A 259 -14.00 -30.10 1.91
C THR A 259 -13.84 -29.93 0.40
N GLY A 260 -14.25 -28.76 -0.09
CA GLY A 260 -14.36 -28.40 -1.50
C GLY A 260 -15.81 -28.39 -1.98
N VAL A 261 -16.39 -27.21 -2.11
CA VAL A 261 -17.79 -27.01 -2.56
C VAL A 261 -17.92 -26.74 -4.07
N HIS A 262 -16.84 -26.90 -4.83
CA HIS A 262 -16.79 -26.54 -6.25
C HIS A 262 -17.40 -27.60 -7.20
N ASN A 263 -17.72 -28.80 -6.70
CA ASN A 263 -18.25 -29.90 -7.51
C ASN A 263 -19.78 -30.02 -7.38
N ALA A 264 -20.50 -29.56 -8.41
CA ALA A 264 -21.97 -29.56 -8.43
C ALA A 264 -22.58 -30.96 -8.30
N ASN A 265 -22.01 -31.98 -8.95
CA ASN A 265 -22.56 -33.34 -8.94
C ASN A 265 -22.56 -33.93 -7.52
N LEU A 266 -21.48 -33.69 -6.75
CA LEU A 266 -21.40 -34.15 -5.37
C LEU A 266 -22.41 -33.41 -4.47
N ILE A 267 -22.56 -32.09 -4.65
CA ILE A 267 -23.56 -31.32 -3.90
C ILE A 267 -24.97 -31.83 -4.20
N GLN A 268 -25.28 -32.11 -5.46
CA GLN A 268 -26.56 -32.67 -5.86
C GLN A 268 -26.81 -34.05 -5.23
N GLU A 269 -25.81 -34.92 -5.20
CA GLU A 269 -25.92 -36.24 -4.57
C GLU A 269 -26.23 -36.15 -3.07
N PHE A 270 -25.53 -35.25 -2.35
CA PHE A 270 -25.85 -34.96 -0.95
C PHE A 270 -27.27 -34.37 -0.81
N GLY A 271 -27.67 -33.52 -1.75
CA GLY A 271 -29.01 -32.96 -1.85
C GLY A 271 -30.11 -34.02 -1.94
N GLU A 272 -29.98 -34.95 -2.87
CA GLU A 272 -30.93 -36.04 -3.09
C GLU A 272 -30.97 -37.00 -1.90
N ARG A 273 -29.80 -37.38 -1.35
CA ARG A 273 -29.70 -38.34 -0.26
C ARG A 273 -30.23 -37.79 1.07
N PHE A 274 -29.98 -36.52 1.36
CA PHE A 274 -30.41 -35.88 2.60
C PHE A 274 -31.64 -34.99 2.43
N GLY A 275 -32.31 -35.02 1.28
CA GLY A 275 -33.53 -34.26 1.01
C GLY A 275 -33.36 -32.76 1.23
N LEU A 276 -32.29 -32.18 0.67
CA LEU A 276 -32.01 -30.75 0.72
C LEU A 276 -32.69 -30.05 -0.44
N HIS A 277 -33.29 -28.90 -0.16
CA HIS A 277 -33.90 -28.08 -1.20
C HIS A 277 -32.83 -27.57 -2.18
N GLU A 278 -33.15 -27.45 -3.47
CA GLU A 278 -32.22 -26.98 -4.52
C GLU A 278 -31.60 -25.61 -4.19
N LEU A 279 -32.36 -24.75 -3.52
CA LEU A 279 -31.87 -23.46 -3.02
C LEU A 279 -30.74 -23.61 -1.97
N HIS A 280 -30.85 -24.55 -1.02
CA HIS A 280 -29.77 -24.79 -0.05
C HIS A 280 -28.53 -25.37 -0.73
N GLN A 281 -28.71 -26.20 -1.75
CA GLN A 281 -27.62 -26.75 -2.54
C GLN A 281 -26.87 -25.64 -3.30
N ALA A 282 -27.61 -24.71 -3.92
CA ALA A 282 -27.03 -23.53 -4.56
C ALA A 282 -26.33 -22.62 -3.55
N ASP A 283 -26.91 -22.44 -2.36
CA ASP A 283 -26.31 -21.63 -1.28
C ASP A 283 -24.99 -22.22 -0.76
N ILE A 284 -24.85 -23.56 -0.72
CA ILE A 284 -23.58 -24.22 -0.36
C ILE A 284 -22.48 -23.89 -1.39
N MET A 285 -22.83 -23.78 -2.67
CA MET A 285 -21.89 -23.45 -3.74
C MET A 285 -21.61 -21.95 -3.86
N ASN A 286 -22.44 -21.10 -3.26
CA ASN A 286 -22.22 -19.66 -3.19
C ASN A 286 -21.43 -19.28 -1.93
N THR A 287 -20.12 -19.11 -2.06
CA THR A 287 -19.22 -18.80 -0.93
C THR A 287 -19.23 -17.33 -0.49
N GLU A 288 -20.02 -16.46 -1.14
CA GLU A 288 -20.12 -15.03 -0.82
C GLU A 288 -21.30 -14.70 0.10
N LEU A 289 -22.09 -15.70 0.50
CA LEU A 289 -23.29 -15.49 1.31
C LEU A 289 -22.97 -15.00 2.72
N ARG A 290 -23.86 -14.17 3.28
CA ARG A 290 -23.80 -13.79 4.71
C ARG A 290 -24.24 -14.98 5.58
N PRO A 291 -23.80 -15.04 6.85
CA PRO A 291 -24.34 -16.03 7.76
C PRO A 291 -25.86 -15.92 7.87
N ALA A 292 -26.53 -17.05 7.87
CA ALA A 292 -27.98 -17.15 7.86
C ALA A 292 -28.41 -18.52 8.40
N ILE A 293 -29.68 -18.61 8.81
CA ILE A 293 -30.30 -19.84 9.28
C ILE A 293 -31.66 -20.01 8.60
N ASP A 294 -31.94 -21.24 8.19
CA ASP A 294 -33.25 -21.69 7.72
C ASP A 294 -33.69 -22.91 8.52
N VAL A 295 -34.83 -22.78 9.21
CA VAL A 295 -35.38 -23.80 10.10
C VAL A 295 -36.54 -24.50 9.40
N SER A 296 -36.29 -25.75 9.00
CA SER A 296 -37.32 -26.63 8.44
C SER A 296 -37.79 -27.66 9.48
N LYS A 297 -38.94 -28.32 9.22
CA LYS A 297 -39.51 -29.32 10.14
C LYS A 297 -38.60 -30.54 10.37
N GLY A 298 -37.77 -30.89 9.38
CA GLY A 298 -36.94 -32.11 9.42
C GLY A 298 -35.43 -31.89 9.47
N HIS A 299 -34.98 -30.64 9.30
CA HIS A 299 -33.56 -30.27 9.35
C HIS A 299 -33.44 -28.75 9.57
N ILE A 300 -32.25 -28.31 9.97
CA ILE A 300 -31.87 -26.91 10.05
C ILE A 300 -30.68 -26.71 9.13
N PHE A 301 -30.77 -25.74 8.22
CA PHE A 301 -29.67 -25.33 7.36
C PHE A 301 -29.10 -24.02 7.89
N MET A 302 -27.77 -23.94 7.97
CA MET A 302 -27.06 -22.77 8.45
C MET A 302 -25.89 -22.46 7.53
N VAL A 303 -25.70 -21.19 7.24
CA VAL A 303 -24.49 -20.66 6.64
C VAL A 303 -23.78 -19.86 7.72
N LEU A 304 -22.50 -20.13 7.91
CA LEU A 304 -21.63 -19.42 8.85
C LEU A 304 -20.36 -19.00 8.12
N LYS A 305 -19.59 -18.14 8.78
CA LYS A 305 -18.26 -17.76 8.31
C LYS A 305 -17.25 -18.02 9.41
N MET A 306 -16.17 -18.68 9.05
CA MET A 306 -15.06 -19.05 9.90
C MET A 306 -13.88 -18.14 9.56
N PRO A 307 -13.66 -17.05 10.31
CA PRO A 307 -12.45 -16.26 10.16
C PRO A 307 -11.27 -17.06 10.72
N ARG A 308 -10.11 -17.01 10.05
CA ARG A 308 -8.86 -17.63 10.49
C ARG A 308 -7.66 -16.94 9.85
N TYR A 309 -6.47 -17.19 10.37
CA TYR A 309 -5.23 -16.82 9.68
C TYR A 309 -4.78 -17.95 8.76
N ASP A 310 -4.36 -17.61 7.54
CA ASP A 310 -3.68 -18.54 6.64
C ASP A 310 -2.18 -18.70 6.99
N GLU A 311 -1.47 -19.54 6.23
CA GLU A 311 -0.02 -19.78 6.43
C GLU A 311 0.81 -18.51 6.23
N ASP A 312 0.36 -17.62 5.35
CA ASP A 312 0.95 -16.30 5.07
C ASP A 312 0.49 -15.23 6.08
N ASN A 313 -0.19 -15.66 7.14
CA ASN A 313 -0.59 -14.82 8.25
C ASN A 313 -1.62 -13.72 7.91
N ASN A 314 -2.39 -13.92 6.84
CA ASN A 314 -3.48 -13.05 6.44
C ASN A 314 -4.80 -13.51 7.08
N LEU A 315 -5.60 -12.56 7.54
CA LEU A 315 -6.95 -12.85 7.99
C LEU A 315 -7.82 -13.19 6.77
N ILE A 316 -8.20 -14.46 6.67
CA ILE A 316 -9.14 -14.97 5.68
C ILE A 316 -10.46 -15.31 6.35
N VAL A 317 -11.55 -15.27 5.58
CA VAL A 317 -12.88 -15.65 6.05
C VAL A 317 -13.40 -16.71 5.08
N GLU A 318 -13.69 -17.88 5.61
CA GLU A 318 -14.19 -19.03 4.85
C GLU A 318 -15.66 -19.26 5.18
N GLN A 319 -16.48 -19.59 4.18
CA GLN A 319 -17.83 -20.08 4.41
C GLN A 319 -17.82 -21.51 4.91
N ILE A 320 -18.67 -21.76 5.90
CA ILE A 320 -19.05 -23.11 6.26
C ILE A 320 -20.57 -23.22 6.28
N SER A 321 -21.08 -24.17 5.50
CA SER A 321 -22.50 -24.51 5.51
C SER A 321 -22.70 -25.76 6.36
N ILE A 322 -23.66 -25.72 7.28
CA ILE A 322 -23.96 -26.81 8.21
C ILE A 322 -25.42 -27.21 8.05
N ILE A 323 -25.66 -28.51 7.89
CA ILE A 323 -27.00 -29.11 7.97
C ILE A 323 -27.08 -29.92 9.25
N LEU A 324 -28.05 -29.58 10.07
CA LEU A 324 -28.36 -30.29 11.31
C LEU A 324 -29.66 -31.09 11.14
N ARG A 325 -29.57 -32.40 11.38
CA ARG A 325 -30.69 -33.35 11.50
C ARG A 325 -30.59 -34.10 12.83
N SER A 326 -31.61 -34.87 13.20
CA SER A 326 -31.68 -35.55 14.51
C SER A 326 -30.51 -36.49 14.85
N ASP A 327 -29.84 -37.05 13.83
CA ASP A 327 -28.70 -37.96 14.00
C ASP A 327 -27.50 -37.59 13.12
N TYR A 328 -27.60 -36.53 12.30
CA TYR A 328 -26.56 -36.12 11.35
C TYR A 328 -26.21 -34.66 11.52
N VAL A 329 -24.92 -34.36 11.44
CA VAL A 329 -24.38 -33.03 11.20
C VAL A 329 -23.53 -33.13 9.94
N ILE A 330 -23.87 -32.34 8.93
CA ILE A 330 -23.13 -32.31 7.67
C ILE A 330 -22.52 -30.93 7.54
N SER A 331 -21.20 -30.84 7.43
CA SER A 331 -20.48 -29.59 7.22
C SER A 331 -19.84 -29.56 5.83
N PHE A 332 -19.94 -28.42 5.16
CA PHE A 332 -19.32 -28.16 3.87
C PHE A 332 -18.35 -27.00 4.00
N GLN A 333 -17.09 -27.24 3.68
CA GLN A 333 -15.99 -26.30 3.77
C GLN A 333 -15.42 -26.01 2.38
N GLU A 334 -14.77 -24.87 2.20
CA GLU A 334 -14.19 -24.48 0.92
C GLU A 334 -12.75 -25.00 0.77
N ALA A 335 -11.97 -24.98 1.85
CA ALA A 335 -10.52 -25.18 1.85
C ALA A 335 -10.04 -26.13 2.94
N GLU A 336 -8.77 -26.53 2.85
CA GLU A 336 -8.12 -27.26 3.93
C GLU A 336 -7.83 -26.34 5.14
N GLY A 337 -7.93 -26.91 6.34
CA GLY A 337 -7.72 -26.23 7.61
C GLY A 337 -9.01 -25.64 8.18
N ASP A 338 -9.30 -25.94 9.44
CA ASP A 338 -10.46 -25.42 10.17
C ASP A 338 -10.18 -25.26 11.67
N VAL A 339 -11.19 -24.79 12.40
CA VAL A 339 -11.11 -24.53 13.85
C VAL A 339 -11.65 -25.70 14.70
N PHE A 340 -11.95 -26.85 14.08
CA PHE A 340 -12.68 -27.95 14.72
C PHE A 340 -11.81 -29.03 15.34
N ASP A 341 -10.48 -28.88 15.32
CA ASP A 341 -9.58 -29.88 15.90
C ASP A 341 -9.85 -30.14 17.38
N ARG A 342 -10.22 -29.11 18.15
CA ARG A 342 -10.63 -29.27 19.55
C ARG A 342 -11.91 -30.10 19.67
N VAL A 343 -12.87 -29.92 18.76
CA VAL A 343 -14.12 -30.69 18.72
C VAL A 343 -13.81 -32.16 18.40
N ARG A 344 -13.01 -32.43 17.36
CA ARG A 344 -12.55 -33.78 17.00
C ARG A 344 -11.87 -34.47 18.18
N GLU A 345 -10.97 -33.77 18.86
CA GLU A 345 -10.22 -34.32 19.97
C GLU A 345 -11.08 -34.61 21.20
N ASN A 346 -12.08 -33.77 21.48
CA ASN A 346 -13.04 -34.02 22.55
C ASN A 346 -13.89 -35.27 22.27
N ILE A 347 -14.29 -35.51 21.01
CA ILE A 347 -15.00 -36.72 20.59
C ILE A 347 -14.11 -37.97 20.74
N ARG A 348 -12.86 -37.90 20.27
CA ARG A 348 -11.88 -39.01 20.37
C ARG A 348 -11.61 -39.42 21.81
N LYS A 349 -11.42 -38.44 22.70
CA LYS A 349 -11.10 -38.65 24.12
C LYS A 349 -12.33 -38.81 25.03
N SER A 350 -13.55 -38.81 24.49
CA SER A 350 -14.79 -38.82 25.27
C SER A 350 -14.81 -37.74 26.36
N ARG A 351 -14.24 -36.55 26.09
CA ARG A 351 -14.17 -35.47 27.08
C ARG A 351 -15.50 -34.73 27.14
N GLY A 352 -15.97 -34.45 28.36
CA GLY A 352 -17.24 -33.76 28.59
C GLY A 352 -18.44 -34.61 28.20
N GLU A 353 -19.53 -33.95 27.80
CA GLU A 353 -20.82 -34.61 27.46
C GLU A 353 -20.93 -34.98 25.97
N PHE A 354 -19.85 -34.88 25.18
CA PHE A 354 -19.90 -35.06 23.72
C PHE A 354 -20.52 -36.38 23.27
N ARG A 355 -20.15 -37.51 23.90
CA ARG A 355 -20.69 -38.82 23.52
C ARG A 355 -22.11 -39.08 24.04
N ASN A 356 -22.45 -38.50 25.19
CA ASN A 356 -23.77 -38.63 25.82
C ASN A 356 -24.84 -37.78 25.12
N MET A 357 -24.42 -36.70 24.47
CA MET A 357 -25.30 -35.76 23.77
C MET A 357 -25.58 -36.21 22.33
N ARG A 358 -26.44 -35.45 21.63
CA ARG A 358 -26.85 -35.74 20.25
C ARG A 358 -26.29 -34.75 19.24
N SER A 359 -26.70 -34.88 17.98
CA SER A 359 -26.24 -34.06 16.86
C SER A 359 -26.44 -32.57 17.08
N ASP A 360 -27.46 -32.16 17.83
CA ASP A 360 -27.71 -30.76 18.18
C ASP A 360 -26.62 -30.17 19.07
N TYR A 361 -26.09 -30.94 20.02
CA TYR A 361 -24.94 -30.53 20.81
C TYR A 361 -23.66 -30.45 19.96
N LEU A 362 -23.48 -31.38 19.01
CA LEU A 362 -22.36 -31.30 18.07
C LEU A 362 -22.44 -30.03 17.21
N ALA A 363 -23.61 -29.68 16.69
CA ALA A 363 -23.80 -28.44 15.94
C ALA A 363 -23.50 -27.20 16.80
N TYR A 364 -23.96 -27.18 18.06
CA TYR A 364 -23.53 -26.16 19.03
C TYR A 364 -22.01 -26.09 19.16
N ALA A 365 -21.34 -27.23 19.37
CA ALA A 365 -19.89 -27.26 19.57
C ALA A 365 -19.10 -26.77 18.35
N LEU A 366 -19.59 -27.01 17.13
CA LEU A 366 -19.00 -26.44 15.91
C LEU A 366 -19.19 -24.92 15.85
N ILE A 367 -20.38 -24.42 16.20
CA ILE A 367 -20.64 -22.97 16.25
C ILE A 367 -19.77 -22.31 17.33
N ASP A 368 -19.70 -22.90 18.50
CA ASP A 368 -18.90 -22.43 19.63
C ASP A 368 -17.42 -22.37 19.25
N ALA A 369 -16.89 -23.40 18.59
CA ALA A 369 -15.51 -23.38 18.08
C ALA A 369 -15.25 -22.24 17.06
N ILE A 370 -16.24 -21.89 16.22
CA ILE A 370 -16.13 -20.74 15.31
C ILE A 370 -16.10 -19.43 16.10
N VAL A 371 -17.02 -19.27 17.06
CA VAL A 371 -17.12 -18.06 17.90
C VAL A 371 -15.87 -17.90 18.75
N ASP A 372 -15.39 -18.97 19.38
CA ASP A 372 -14.15 -18.98 20.17
C ASP A 372 -12.94 -18.53 19.35
N ASN A 373 -12.86 -18.91 18.08
CA ASN A 373 -11.77 -18.49 17.22
C ASN A 373 -11.75 -16.97 16.96
N PHE A 374 -12.88 -16.27 17.12
CA PHE A 374 -12.86 -14.81 17.11
C PHE A 374 -12.02 -14.25 18.26
N PHE A 375 -12.08 -14.82 19.47
CA PHE A 375 -11.27 -14.32 20.58
C PHE A 375 -9.77 -14.44 20.28
N VAL A 376 -9.34 -15.54 19.67
CA VAL A 376 -7.94 -15.73 19.23
C VAL A 376 -7.52 -14.64 18.23
N ILE A 377 -8.40 -14.30 17.30
CA ILE A 377 -8.15 -13.24 16.31
C ILE A 377 -8.14 -11.85 16.97
N LEU A 378 -9.08 -11.59 17.87
CA LEU A 378 -9.23 -10.30 18.54
C LEU A 378 -8.10 -10.03 19.53
N GLU A 379 -7.60 -11.03 20.23
CA GLU A 379 -6.41 -10.92 21.08
C GLU A 379 -5.21 -10.48 20.25
N ARG A 380 -5.01 -11.10 19.08
CA ARG A 380 -3.94 -10.74 18.17
C ARG A 380 -4.08 -9.31 17.65
N ILE A 381 -5.28 -8.92 17.21
CA ILE A 381 -5.54 -7.57 16.72
C ILE A 381 -5.39 -6.55 17.85
N GLY A 382 -5.78 -6.90 19.08
CA GLY A 382 -5.55 -6.10 20.28
C GLY A 382 -4.06 -5.81 20.48
N ASN A 383 -3.22 -6.85 20.47
CA ASN A 383 -1.77 -6.69 20.58
C ASN A 383 -1.18 -5.81 19.45
N GLN A 384 -1.63 -6.00 18.20
CA GLN A 384 -1.22 -5.15 17.08
C GLN A 384 -1.66 -3.70 17.24
N THR A 385 -2.83 -3.48 17.84
CA THR A 385 -3.37 -2.15 18.13
C THR A 385 -2.53 -1.46 19.20
N GLU A 386 -2.17 -2.15 20.29
CA GLU A 386 -1.29 -1.61 21.33
C GLU A 386 0.11 -1.24 20.79
N ASP A 387 0.70 -2.10 19.96
CA ASP A 387 2.01 -1.83 19.35
C ASP A 387 1.95 -0.61 18.42
N LEU A 388 0.88 -0.50 17.64
CA LEU A 388 0.62 0.64 16.76
C LEU A 388 0.42 1.95 17.53
N GLU A 389 -0.24 1.90 18.69
CA GLU A 389 -0.40 3.07 19.56
C GLU A 389 0.95 3.62 20.03
N ARG A 390 1.87 2.73 20.44
CA ARG A 390 3.24 3.13 20.84
C ARG A 390 4.00 3.73 19.66
N GLU A 391 3.90 3.13 18.48
CA GLU A 391 4.55 3.61 17.25
C GLU A 391 4.10 5.03 16.87
N LEU A 392 2.80 5.32 17.01
CA LEU A 392 2.21 6.64 16.72
C LEU A 392 2.72 7.76 17.64
N MET A 393 3.04 7.42 18.89
CA MET A 393 3.58 8.36 19.87
C MET A 393 5.07 8.66 19.64
N ASP A 394 5.83 7.68 19.14
CA ASP A 394 7.28 7.80 18.99
C ASP A 394 7.68 8.44 17.64
N ASN A 395 7.47 7.72 16.53
CA ASN A 395 7.89 8.17 15.19
C ASN A 395 7.05 7.48 14.11
N PRO A 396 5.87 8.02 13.76
CA PRO A 396 5.05 7.45 12.71
C PRO A 396 5.72 7.57 11.33
N ASP A 397 5.56 6.53 10.53
CA ASP A 397 6.01 6.45 9.15
C ASP A 397 4.84 6.19 8.18
N PRO A 398 5.06 6.21 6.86
CA PRO A 398 4.01 5.95 5.88
C PRO A 398 3.42 4.52 5.93
N GLU A 399 4.14 3.54 6.47
CA GLU A 399 3.67 2.17 6.68
C GLU A 399 2.71 2.09 7.86
N THR A 400 2.93 2.89 8.92
CA THR A 400 2.00 3.04 10.06
C THR A 400 0.57 3.29 9.59
N LEU A 401 0.38 4.16 8.59
CA LEU A 401 -0.93 4.47 8.01
C LEU A 401 -1.56 3.25 7.31
N GLN A 402 -0.75 2.43 6.63
CA GLN A 402 -1.24 1.20 5.98
C GLN A 402 -1.69 0.18 7.01
N THR A 403 -0.97 0.08 8.14
CA THR A 403 -1.35 -0.77 9.27
C THR A 403 -2.68 -0.33 9.86
N ILE A 404 -2.90 0.97 10.11
CA ILE A 404 -4.18 1.52 10.57
C ILE A 404 -5.32 1.09 9.62
N TYR A 405 -5.15 1.28 8.31
CA TYR A 405 -6.18 0.89 7.34
C TYR A 405 -6.43 -0.63 7.29
N THR A 406 -5.38 -1.42 7.45
CA THR A 406 -5.47 -2.89 7.49
C THR A 406 -6.29 -3.34 8.69
N LEU A 407 -5.98 -2.85 9.90
CA LEU A 407 -6.74 -3.15 11.11
C LEU A 407 -8.19 -2.67 10.98
N LYS A 408 -8.41 -1.45 10.47
CA LYS A 408 -9.77 -0.92 10.23
C LYS A 408 -10.57 -1.84 9.30
N ARG A 409 -9.96 -2.31 8.20
CA ARG A 409 -10.60 -3.24 7.26
C ARG A 409 -10.90 -4.59 7.93
N GLN A 410 -9.98 -5.13 8.73
CA GLN A 410 -10.19 -6.36 9.48
C GLN A 410 -11.37 -6.22 10.45
N MET A 411 -11.48 -5.12 11.20
CA MET A 411 -12.63 -4.83 12.07
C MET A 411 -13.96 -4.80 11.32
N VAL A 412 -14.00 -4.14 10.16
CA VAL A 412 -15.20 -4.12 9.31
C VAL A 412 -15.57 -5.52 8.83
N THR A 413 -14.59 -6.32 8.41
CA THR A 413 -14.81 -7.70 7.98
C THR A 413 -15.35 -8.57 9.11
N LEU A 414 -14.72 -8.55 10.29
CA LEU A 414 -15.17 -9.33 11.45
C LEU A 414 -16.57 -8.90 11.91
N ARG A 415 -16.85 -7.59 11.94
CA ARG A 415 -18.18 -7.03 12.24
C ARG A 415 -19.26 -7.55 11.27
N LYS A 416 -18.99 -7.55 9.96
CA LYS A 416 -19.93 -8.06 8.95
C LYS A 416 -20.25 -9.54 9.14
N VAL A 417 -19.37 -10.29 9.81
CA VAL A 417 -19.55 -11.71 10.08
C VAL A 417 -20.27 -11.97 11.40
N ILE A 418 -19.78 -11.42 12.51
CA ILE A 418 -20.25 -11.83 13.85
C ILE A 418 -21.69 -11.38 14.15
N TRP A 419 -22.14 -10.24 13.59
CA TRP A 419 -23.52 -9.75 13.79
C TRP A 419 -24.54 -10.76 13.24
N PRO A 420 -24.44 -11.22 11.98
CA PRO A 420 -25.30 -12.29 11.48
C PRO A 420 -25.14 -13.63 12.22
N ILE A 421 -23.94 -13.98 12.69
CA ILE A 421 -23.76 -15.21 13.50
C ILE A 421 -24.57 -15.14 14.79
N ARG A 422 -24.62 -13.97 15.46
CA ARG A 422 -25.49 -13.79 16.62
C ARG A 422 -26.96 -14.08 16.29
N GLU A 423 -27.44 -13.64 15.13
CA GLU A 423 -28.81 -13.92 14.67
C GLU A 423 -29.04 -15.41 14.41
N VAL A 424 -28.04 -16.12 13.86
CA VAL A 424 -28.09 -17.59 13.70
C VAL A 424 -28.19 -18.29 15.06
N VAL A 425 -27.38 -17.88 16.04
CA VAL A 425 -27.40 -18.47 17.39
C VAL A 425 -28.72 -18.16 18.12
N ASP A 426 -29.22 -16.93 18.04
CA ASP A 426 -30.53 -16.55 18.59
C ASP A 426 -31.67 -17.34 17.92
N GLY A 427 -31.58 -17.53 16.59
CA GLY A 427 -32.51 -18.36 15.83
C GLY A 427 -32.54 -19.81 16.29
N LEU A 428 -31.38 -20.41 16.60
CA LEU A 428 -31.30 -21.76 17.16
C LEU A 428 -31.85 -21.84 18.59
N GLU A 429 -31.53 -20.86 19.44
CA GLU A 429 -31.96 -20.84 20.85
C GLU A 429 -33.49 -20.74 20.97
N ARG A 430 -34.09 -19.86 20.15
CA ARG A 430 -35.53 -19.61 20.11
C ARG A 430 -36.32 -20.62 19.29
N SER A 431 -35.65 -21.44 18.48
CA SER A 431 -36.32 -22.42 17.63
C SER A 431 -37.08 -23.46 18.45
N ASP A 432 -38.29 -23.77 17.99
CA ASP A 432 -39.13 -24.88 18.48
C ASP A 432 -38.96 -26.14 17.62
N SER A 433 -37.92 -26.19 16.77
CA SER A 433 -37.63 -27.36 15.94
C SER A 433 -37.37 -28.59 16.82
N PRO A 434 -37.97 -29.75 16.52
CA PRO A 434 -37.76 -30.98 17.27
C PRO A 434 -36.32 -31.51 17.19
N VAL A 435 -35.52 -30.96 16.27
CA VAL A 435 -34.10 -31.30 16.11
C VAL A 435 -33.27 -30.74 17.27
N ILE A 436 -33.67 -29.62 17.88
CA ILE A 436 -32.96 -28.99 19.00
C ILE A 436 -33.59 -29.42 20.31
N ARG A 437 -32.80 -30.01 21.21
CA ARG A 437 -33.28 -30.45 22.52
C ARG A 437 -33.22 -29.30 23.53
N ALA A 438 -34.11 -29.34 24.52
CA ALA A 438 -34.14 -28.37 25.61
C ALA A 438 -32.81 -28.32 26.41
N SER A 439 -32.11 -29.46 26.53
CA SER A 439 -30.78 -29.53 27.16
C SER A 439 -29.73 -28.69 26.44
N THR A 440 -29.84 -28.58 25.11
CA THR A 440 -28.89 -27.87 24.24
C THR A 440 -29.11 -26.36 24.26
N LYS A 441 -30.35 -25.89 24.54
CA LYS A 441 -30.67 -24.46 24.63
C LYS A 441 -29.81 -23.71 25.65
N ARG A 442 -29.42 -24.35 26.77
CA ARG A 442 -28.51 -23.74 27.76
C ARG A 442 -27.13 -23.42 27.16
N TYR A 443 -26.60 -24.32 26.34
CA TYR A 443 -25.31 -24.16 25.67
C TYR A 443 -25.40 -23.12 24.54
N LEU A 444 -26.49 -23.12 23.77
CA LEU A 444 -26.74 -22.08 22.76
C LEU A 444 -26.82 -20.68 23.37
N ARG A 445 -27.41 -20.55 24.56
CA ARG A 445 -27.43 -19.28 25.29
C ARG A 445 -26.03 -18.81 25.71
N ASP A 446 -25.14 -19.73 26.02
CA ASP A 446 -23.73 -19.42 26.32
C ASP A 446 -23.00 -18.92 25.07
N ALA A 447 -23.11 -19.66 23.95
CA ALA A 447 -22.59 -19.20 22.66
C ALA A 447 -23.15 -17.83 22.25
N TYR A 448 -24.45 -17.57 22.50
CA TYR A 448 -25.04 -16.26 22.25
C TYR A 448 -24.33 -15.16 23.07
N ASN A 449 -24.07 -15.39 24.36
CA ASN A 449 -23.33 -14.44 25.19
C ASN A 449 -21.90 -14.22 24.65
N HIS A 450 -21.22 -15.28 24.22
CA HIS A 450 -19.90 -15.16 23.59
C HIS A 450 -19.94 -14.34 22.29
N THR A 451 -21.00 -14.48 21.46
CA THR A 451 -21.15 -13.62 20.28
C THR A 451 -21.32 -12.15 20.64
N VAL A 452 -22.10 -11.83 21.68
CA VAL A 452 -22.28 -10.45 22.16
C VAL A 452 -20.97 -9.88 22.70
N GLN A 453 -20.24 -10.62 23.53
CA GLN A 453 -18.94 -10.19 24.03
C GLN A 453 -17.93 -9.95 22.90
N THR A 454 -17.94 -10.82 21.87
CA THR A 454 -17.11 -10.67 20.68
C THR A 454 -17.46 -9.40 19.91
N MET A 455 -18.76 -9.10 19.75
CA MET A 455 -19.25 -7.88 19.10
C MET A 455 -18.79 -6.62 19.85
N ASP A 456 -18.94 -6.59 21.17
CA ASP A 456 -18.54 -5.44 22.00
C ASP A 456 -17.02 -5.20 21.91
N THR A 457 -16.23 -6.28 21.90
CA THR A 457 -14.77 -6.20 21.75
C THR A 457 -14.38 -5.64 20.38
N ILE A 458 -15.06 -6.06 19.30
CA ILE A 458 -14.84 -5.53 17.95
C ILE A 458 -15.19 -4.03 17.87
N GLU A 459 -16.29 -3.61 18.50
CA GLU A 459 -16.66 -2.19 18.56
C GLU A 459 -15.59 -1.36 19.28
N SER A 460 -15.14 -1.83 20.46
CA SER A 460 -14.08 -1.17 21.22
C SER A 460 -12.78 -1.05 20.42
N LEU A 461 -12.32 -2.12 19.78
CA LEU A 461 -11.12 -2.10 18.94
C LEU A 461 -11.28 -1.19 17.73
N ARG A 462 -12.45 -1.19 17.09
CA ARG A 462 -12.70 -0.29 15.95
C ARG A 462 -12.66 1.17 16.38
N ASP A 463 -13.22 1.51 17.52
CA ASP A 463 -13.23 2.89 18.01
C ASP A 463 -11.82 3.35 18.39
N MET A 464 -11.00 2.48 19.00
CA MET A 464 -9.57 2.76 19.24
C MET A 464 -8.79 2.99 17.94
N VAL A 465 -8.91 2.07 16.96
CA VAL A 465 -8.29 2.22 15.64
C VAL A 465 -8.80 3.47 14.89
N GLY A 466 -10.06 3.86 15.14
CA GLY A 466 -10.63 5.11 14.65
C GLY A 466 -9.86 6.34 15.16
N GLY A 467 -9.63 6.42 16.47
CA GLY A 467 -8.87 7.51 17.11
C GLY A 467 -7.38 7.53 16.75
N MET A 468 -6.81 6.39 16.34
CA MET A 468 -5.43 6.32 15.88
C MET A 468 -5.16 7.11 14.60
N LEU A 469 -6.13 7.21 13.69
CA LEU A 469 -5.96 8.02 12.49
C LEU A 469 -5.82 9.51 12.84
N ASP A 470 -6.63 10.00 13.77
CA ASP A 470 -6.55 11.39 14.24
C ASP A 470 -5.24 11.65 15.00
N THR A 471 -4.79 10.66 15.77
CA THR A 471 -3.50 10.69 16.48
C THR A 471 -2.33 10.72 15.48
N TYR A 472 -2.37 9.91 14.42
CA TYR A 472 -1.38 9.92 13.34
C TYR A 472 -1.28 11.29 12.67
N LEU A 473 -2.41 11.88 12.30
CA LEU A 473 -2.45 13.22 11.68
C LEU A 473 -1.89 14.29 12.62
N SER A 474 -2.22 14.22 13.90
CA SER A 474 -1.72 15.14 14.94
C SER A 474 -0.21 15.01 15.12
N SER A 475 0.30 13.78 15.20
CA SER A 475 1.73 13.47 15.33
C SER A 475 2.53 13.95 14.10
N MET A 476 2.00 13.72 12.89
CA MET A 476 2.61 14.22 11.66
C MET A 476 2.64 15.75 11.59
N SER A 477 1.57 16.41 12.04
CA SER A 477 1.52 17.88 12.15
C SER A 477 2.54 18.42 13.15
N ASN A 478 2.68 17.78 14.31
CA ASN A 478 3.68 18.14 15.32
C ASN A 478 5.09 18.02 14.77
N ARG A 479 5.40 16.92 14.08
CA ARG A 479 6.69 16.72 13.41
C ARG A 479 6.95 17.78 12.34
N MET A 480 5.96 18.10 11.51
CA MET A 480 6.07 19.20 10.55
C MET A 480 6.38 20.52 11.25
N ASN A 481 5.69 20.81 12.36
CA ASN A 481 5.93 22.01 13.16
C ASN A 481 7.34 22.05 13.75
N GLU A 482 7.90 20.93 14.21
CA GLU A 482 9.28 20.84 14.70
C GLU A 482 10.32 21.06 13.60
N VAL A 483 10.11 20.46 12.43
CA VAL A 483 10.96 20.69 11.25
C VAL A 483 10.92 22.17 10.84
N MET A 484 9.73 22.77 10.80
CA MET A 484 9.55 24.19 10.48
C MET A 484 10.20 25.11 11.52
N LYS A 485 10.10 24.81 12.81
CA LYS A 485 10.82 25.53 13.88
C LYS A 485 12.33 25.48 13.65
N THR A 486 12.88 24.28 13.40
CA THR A 486 14.32 24.09 13.18
C THR A 486 14.81 24.87 11.97
N LEU A 487 14.08 24.79 10.84
CA LEU A 487 14.40 25.55 9.63
C LEU A 487 14.32 27.06 9.87
N THR A 488 13.32 27.52 10.61
CA THR A 488 13.12 28.94 10.94
C THR A 488 14.24 29.47 11.83
N ILE A 489 14.68 28.71 12.83
CA ILE A 489 15.81 29.09 13.69
C ILE A 489 17.07 29.27 12.85
N ILE A 490 17.39 28.29 12.00
CA ILE A 490 18.56 28.34 11.12
C ILE A 490 18.45 29.56 10.18
N ALA A 491 17.33 29.71 9.48
CA ALA A 491 17.12 30.82 8.55
C ALA A 491 17.20 32.19 9.23
N SER A 492 16.59 32.35 10.40
CA SER A 492 16.58 33.63 11.13
C SER A 492 17.98 34.06 11.60
N ILE A 493 18.87 33.08 11.87
CA ILE A 493 20.27 33.36 12.21
C ILE A 493 21.06 33.73 10.94
N PHE A 494 20.92 32.96 9.86
CA PHE A 494 21.73 33.16 8.66
C PHE A 494 21.31 34.36 7.80
N ILE A 495 20.02 34.68 7.68
CA ILE A 495 19.55 35.76 6.79
C ILE A 495 20.23 37.12 7.11
N PRO A 496 20.26 37.60 8.37
CA PRO A 496 20.93 38.86 8.69
C PRO A 496 22.45 38.80 8.50
N ILE A 497 23.08 37.67 8.82
CA ILE A 497 24.54 37.49 8.67
C ILE A 497 24.93 37.52 7.20
N THR A 498 24.21 36.78 6.36
CA THR A 498 24.43 36.75 4.91
C THR A 498 24.16 38.12 4.30
N PHE A 499 23.16 38.86 4.79
CA PHE A 499 22.92 40.24 4.35
C PHE A 499 24.09 41.16 4.67
N ILE A 500 24.62 41.13 5.90
CA ILE A 500 25.80 41.94 6.28
C ILE A 500 27.02 41.51 5.46
N ALA A 501 27.28 40.21 5.32
CA ALA A 501 28.39 39.71 4.52
C ALA A 501 28.26 40.11 3.03
N GLY A 502 27.03 40.07 2.49
CA GLY A 502 26.73 40.51 1.13
C GLY A 502 26.94 42.01 0.96
N LEU A 503 26.52 42.83 1.92
CA LEU A 503 26.72 44.29 1.90
C LEU A 503 28.21 44.65 1.85
N TYR A 504 29.02 44.06 2.72
CA TYR A 504 30.48 44.27 2.74
C TYR A 504 31.22 43.53 1.61
N GLY A 505 30.57 42.61 0.90
CA GLY A 505 31.09 41.94 -0.28
C GLY A 505 30.85 42.68 -1.59
N THR A 506 30.25 43.87 -1.55
CA THR A 506 30.01 44.70 -2.74
C THR A 506 31.25 45.53 -3.10
N ASN A 507 31.48 45.74 -4.40
CA ASN A 507 32.61 46.53 -4.91
C ASN A 507 32.33 48.04 -4.92
N PHE A 508 31.75 48.61 -3.86
CA PHE A 508 31.53 50.06 -3.78
C PHE A 508 32.78 50.79 -3.27
N SER A 509 33.09 51.93 -3.89
CA SER A 509 34.29 52.71 -3.60
C SER A 509 34.18 53.63 -2.37
N HIS A 510 32.95 53.90 -1.89
CA HIS A 510 32.69 54.80 -0.75
C HIS A 510 31.93 54.06 0.36
N ILE A 511 32.62 53.17 1.07
CA ILE A 511 32.14 52.57 2.31
C ILE A 511 33.11 53.01 3.42
N PRO A 512 32.76 54.00 4.25
CA PRO A 512 33.68 54.60 5.21
C PRO A 512 34.22 53.59 6.26
N GLU A 513 33.49 52.50 6.51
CA GLU A 513 33.86 51.44 7.45
C GLU A 513 34.96 50.50 6.94
N LEU A 514 35.22 50.43 5.62
CA LEU A 514 36.23 49.57 5.01
C LEU A 514 37.66 50.14 5.10
N GLU A 515 37.80 51.46 5.22
CA GLU A 515 39.09 52.15 5.36
C GLU A 515 39.63 52.12 6.79
N PHE A 516 38.84 51.67 7.77
CA PHE A 516 39.22 51.57 9.18
C PHE A 516 40.00 50.28 9.45
N GLU A 517 41.21 50.37 10.03
CA GLU A 517 42.11 49.21 10.29
C GLU A 517 41.47 48.08 11.13
N GLY A 518 40.40 48.37 11.88
CA GLY A 518 39.64 47.39 12.68
C GLY A 518 38.28 46.96 12.12
N GLY A 519 37.84 47.48 10.95
CA GLY A 519 36.46 47.33 10.45
C GLY A 519 36.03 45.87 10.27
N TYR A 520 36.92 45.02 9.78
CA TYR A 520 36.70 43.57 9.62
C TYR A 520 36.40 42.86 10.95
N TYR A 521 37.15 43.16 12.01
CA TYR A 521 36.95 42.56 13.33
C TYR A 521 35.67 43.07 14.01
N ILE A 522 35.33 44.34 13.81
CA ILE A 522 34.07 44.92 14.30
C ILE A 522 32.89 44.23 13.61
N MET A 523 32.94 44.05 12.29
CA MET A 523 31.90 43.33 11.52
C MET A 523 31.70 41.90 12.05
N LEU A 524 32.78 41.13 12.24
CA LEU A 524 32.71 39.79 12.82
C LEU A 524 32.12 39.81 14.24
N GLY A 525 32.48 40.81 15.06
CA GLY A 525 31.92 41.02 16.38
C GLY A 525 30.41 41.26 16.35
N VAL A 526 29.93 42.13 15.46
CA VAL A 526 28.50 42.41 15.27
C VAL A 526 27.74 41.15 14.83
N MET A 527 28.28 40.40 13.85
CA MET A 527 27.68 39.13 13.42
C MET A 527 27.61 38.12 14.60
N GLY A 528 28.68 38.02 15.39
CA GLY A 528 28.71 37.17 16.59
C GLY A 528 27.66 37.57 17.62
N VAL A 529 27.50 38.87 17.88
CA VAL A 529 26.47 39.40 18.80
C VAL A 529 25.07 39.05 18.30
N ILE A 530 24.79 39.19 17.00
CA ILE A 530 23.48 38.83 16.40
C ILE A 530 23.18 37.34 16.63
N ILE A 531 24.15 36.45 16.40
CA ILE A 531 24.00 35.01 16.66
C ILE A 531 23.63 34.77 18.13
N VAL A 532 24.40 35.35 19.07
CA VAL A 532 24.18 35.15 20.51
C VAL A 532 22.80 35.68 20.93
N VAL A 533 22.42 36.87 20.48
CA VAL A 533 21.12 37.48 20.77
C VAL A 533 19.98 36.58 20.27
N MET A 534 20.09 36.07 19.03
CA MET A 534 19.07 35.18 18.45
C MET A 534 18.98 33.85 19.20
N LEU A 535 20.10 33.22 19.54
CA LEU A 535 20.12 31.96 20.31
C LEU A 535 19.49 32.14 21.70
N VAL A 536 19.82 33.23 22.40
CA VAL A 536 19.22 33.56 23.71
C VAL A 536 17.72 33.79 23.57
N TRP A 537 17.28 34.48 22.52
CA TRP A 537 15.87 34.74 22.27
C TRP A 537 15.08 33.45 21.99
N PHE A 538 15.59 32.57 21.12
CA PHE A 538 14.94 31.29 20.82
C PHE A 538 14.92 30.33 22.03
N LYS A 539 16.00 30.31 22.83
CA LYS A 539 16.03 29.56 24.09
C LYS A 539 14.97 30.07 25.07
N ARG A 540 14.79 31.39 25.19
CA ARG A 540 13.74 31.98 26.05
C ARG A 540 12.33 31.63 25.57
N LYS A 541 12.13 31.44 24.27
CA LYS A 541 10.86 30.97 23.68
C LYS A 541 10.63 29.47 23.76
N ARG A 542 11.56 28.67 24.31
CA ARG A 542 11.51 27.20 24.35
C ARG A 542 11.40 26.56 22.96
N TRP A 543 12.02 27.18 21.96
CA TRP A 543 12.14 26.59 20.63
C TRP A 543 13.46 25.83 20.47
N LEU A 544 14.32 25.90 21.48
CA LEU A 544 15.68 25.40 21.56
C LEU A 544 15.88 24.64 22.88
#